data_AF-A0A1Q6QWK2-F1
#
_entry.id   AF-A0A1Q6QWK2-F1
#
_cell.length_a   1.000
_cell.length_b   1.000
_cell.length_c   1.000
_cell.angle_alpha   90.00
_cell.angle_beta   90.00
_cell.angle_gamma   90.00
#
_symmetry.space_group_name_H-M   'P 1'
#
loop_
_entity.id
_entity.type
_entity.pdbx_description
1 polymer ?
#
loop_
_entity_poly.entity_id
_entity_poly.type
_entity_poly.pdbx_seq_one_letter_code
_entity_poly.pdbx_strand_id
1 'polypeptide(L)'
;MNFQKLIELRENFNLKQKDIAKILNITQQTYSLWENGSKIIPLKHLNSLCNYYNVSMDYMLGLSNKNSFNNGKYNIDKKIIGRRLKEFRKEKNITQEELASTLNTTHSTISAYESGKTTILTAFAYEICKRYNISMDYLCARILI
;
A
#
# COMPACT_ATOMS: atom_id res chain seq x y z
N MET A 1 0.59 -9.79 5.62
CA MET A 1 1.13 -8.42 5.68
C MET A 1 1.72 -8.23 7.07
N ASN A 2 2.92 -7.66 7.20
CA ASN A 2 3.55 -7.44 8.50
C ASN A 2 3.16 -6.05 9.03
N PHE A 3 2.47 -6.00 10.17
CA PHE A 3 2.02 -4.76 10.82
C PHE A 3 2.97 -4.23 11.89
N GLN A 4 4.01 -5.01 12.23
CA GLN A 4 4.96 -4.68 13.30
C GLN A 4 5.63 -3.32 13.07
N LYS A 5 5.86 -2.96 11.81
CA LYS A 5 6.48 -1.69 11.46
C LYS A 5 5.68 -0.46 11.85
N LEU A 6 4.34 -0.58 11.89
CA LEU A 6 3.47 0.50 12.36
C LEU A 6 3.74 0.82 13.83
N ILE A 7 3.90 -0.23 14.65
CA ILE A 7 4.19 -0.14 16.07
C ILE A 7 5.60 0.43 16.28
N GLU A 8 6.61 -0.15 15.62
CA GLU A 8 8.01 0.27 15.74
C GLU A 8 8.18 1.75 15.38
N LEU A 9 7.64 2.20 14.25
CA LEU A 9 7.76 3.60 13.84
C LEU A 9 7.03 4.54 14.78
N ARG A 10 5.84 4.16 15.26
CA ARG A 10 5.10 4.97 16.23
C ARG A 10 5.89 5.15 17.53
N GLU A 11 6.49 4.07 18.04
CA GLU A 11 7.23 4.08 19.31
C GLU A 11 8.56 4.81 19.19
N ASN A 12 9.28 4.64 18.07
CA ASN A 12 10.52 5.38 17.80
C ASN A 12 10.30 6.90 17.76
N PHE A 13 9.09 7.35 17.41
CA PHE A 13 8.71 8.76 17.42
C PHE A 13 8.07 9.20 18.75
N ASN A 14 8.04 8.34 19.77
CA ASN A 14 7.39 8.57 21.08
C ASN A 14 5.90 8.91 20.99
N LEU A 15 5.19 8.35 20.00
CA LEU A 15 3.77 8.63 19.76
C LEU A 15 2.86 7.57 20.39
N LYS A 16 1.70 7.99 20.87
CA LYS A 16 0.62 7.08 21.29
C LYS A 16 -0.29 6.79 20.09
N GLN A 17 -1.05 5.69 20.14
CA GLN A 17 -2.03 5.36 19.10
C GLN A 17 -3.02 6.51 18.82
N LYS A 18 -3.41 7.24 19.87
CA LYS A 18 -4.28 8.43 19.74
C LYS A 18 -3.64 9.58 18.95
N ASP A 19 -2.32 9.69 18.94
CA ASP A 19 -1.62 10.77 18.25
C ASP A 19 -1.57 10.48 16.75
N ILE A 20 -1.30 9.23 16.37
CA ILE A 20 -1.42 8.79 14.97
C ILE A 20 -2.86 8.88 14.46
N ALA A 21 -3.83 8.51 15.29
CA ALA A 21 -5.24 8.63 14.94
C ALA A 21 -5.63 10.08 14.62
N LYS A 22 -5.12 11.06 15.40
CA LYS A 22 -5.29 12.49 15.12
C LYS A 22 -4.63 12.89 13.81
N ILE A 23 -3.38 12.47 13.57
CA ILE A 23 -2.64 12.75 12.32
C ILE A 23 -3.41 12.25 11.09
N LEU A 24 -4.04 11.08 11.20
CA LEU A 24 -4.79 10.46 10.11
C LEU A 24 -6.27 10.88 10.04
N ASN A 25 -6.74 11.69 11.00
CA ASN A 25 -8.14 12.06 11.18
C ASN A 25 -9.08 10.83 11.26
N ILE A 26 -8.77 9.90 12.15
CA ILE A 26 -9.55 8.68 12.43
C ILE A 26 -9.69 8.47 13.95
N THR A 27 -10.48 7.48 14.35
CA THR A 27 -10.57 7.09 15.76
C THR A 27 -9.35 6.28 16.20
N GLN A 28 -8.97 6.37 17.47
CA GLN A 28 -7.88 5.55 18.03
C GLN A 28 -8.18 4.05 17.90
N GLN A 29 -9.45 3.66 18.03
CA GLN A 29 -9.89 2.28 17.85
C GLN A 29 -9.59 1.78 16.42
N THR A 30 -9.83 2.62 15.41
CA THR A 30 -9.54 2.26 14.01
C THR A 30 -8.05 1.99 13.81
N TYR A 31 -7.19 2.85 14.35
CA TYR A 31 -5.74 2.68 14.27
C TYR A 31 -5.25 1.43 15.03
N SER A 32 -5.80 1.18 16.22
CA SER A 32 -5.49 -0.02 17.01
C SER A 32 -5.80 -1.32 16.27
N LEU A 33 -6.92 -1.37 15.54
CA LEU A 33 -7.28 -2.51 14.70
C LEU A 33 -6.28 -2.77 13.56
N TRP A 34 -5.52 -1.77 13.13
CA TRP A 34 -4.47 -1.94 12.12
C TRP A 34 -3.18 -2.48 12.74
N GLU A 35 -2.76 -1.95 13.88
CA GLU A 35 -1.53 -2.42 14.57
C GLU A 35 -1.63 -3.88 15.02
N ASN A 36 -2.81 -4.30 15.49
CA ASN A 36 -3.04 -5.68 15.91
C ASN A 36 -3.41 -6.63 14.76
N GLY A 37 -3.47 -6.13 13.52
CA GLY A 37 -3.76 -6.92 12.32
C GLY A 37 -5.22 -7.36 12.15
N SER A 38 -6.15 -6.92 13.02
CA SER A 38 -7.59 -7.22 12.89
C SER A 38 -8.21 -6.61 11.63
N LYS A 39 -7.67 -5.48 11.16
CA LYS A 39 -8.06 -4.83 9.91
C LYS A 39 -6.84 -4.42 9.10
N ILE A 40 -6.99 -4.48 7.79
CA ILE A 40 -5.96 -4.00 6.85
C ILE A 40 -6.06 -2.47 6.75
N ILE A 41 -4.92 -1.80 6.89
CA ILE A 41 -4.83 -0.35 6.70
C ILE A 41 -5.18 0.02 5.25
N PRO A 42 -6.12 0.96 5.01
CA PRO A 42 -6.42 1.44 3.66
C PRO A 42 -5.23 2.16 3.02
N LEU A 43 -5.05 2.00 1.70
CA LEU A 43 -3.88 2.48 0.97
C LEU A 43 -3.61 3.98 1.15
N LYS A 44 -4.67 4.78 1.25
CA LYS A 44 -4.58 6.22 1.51
C LYS A 44 -3.90 6.53 2.86
N HIS A 45 -4.22 5.78 3.91
CA HIS A 45 -3.67 6.00 5.24
C HIS A 45 -2.25 5.43 5.34
N LEU A 46 -1.99 4.30 4.67
CA LEU A 46 -0.63 3.78 4.53
C LEU A 46 0.28 4.83 3.88
N ASN A 47 -0.16 5.44 2.78
CA ASN A 47 0.58 6.52 2.11
C ASN A 47 0.83 7.71 3.04
N SER A 48 -0.18 8.14 3.81
CA SER A 48 -0.03 9.24 4.77
C SER A 48 1.00 8.92 5.85
N LEU A 49 1.01 7.70 6.39
CA LEU A 49 2.02 7.29 7.37
C LEU A 49 3.41 7.21 6.76
N CYS A 50 3.54 6.67 5.55
CA CYS A 50 4.83 6.60 4.87
C CYS A 50 5.40 8.00 4.60
N ASN A 51 4.56 8.97 4.24
CA ASN A 51 4.98 10.37 4.12
C ASN A 51 5.32 11.00 5.48
N TYR A 52 4.57 10.70 6.54
CA TYR A 52 4.80 11.25 7.87
C TYR A 52 6.14 10.79 8.46
N TYR A 53 6.43 9.49 8.35
CA TYR A 53 7.67 8.91 8.87
C TYR A 53 8.86 8.99 7.92
N ASN A 54 8.69 9.52 6.70
CA ASN A 54 9.70 9.53 5.65
C ASN A 54 10.26 8.12 5.36
N VAL A 55 9.35 7.17 5.12
CA VAL A 55 9.70 5.77 4.80
C VAL A 55 9.06 5.31 3.49
N SER A 56 9.69 4.33 2.84
CA SER A 56 9.10 3.63 1.70
C SER A 56 7.93 2.73 2.16
N MET A 57 6.95 2.51 1.28
CA MET A 57 5.92 1.49 1.52
C MET A 57 6.52 0.09 1.64
N ASP A 58 7.59 -0.19 0.88
CA ASP A 58 8.29 -1.47 0.97
C ASP A 58 8.83 -1.72 2.39
N TYR A 59 9.44 -0.70 2.99
CA TYR A 59 9.93 -0.78 4.37
C TYR A 59 8.77 -0.88 5.37
N MET A 60 7.72 -0.07 5.19
CA MET A 60 6.54 -0.05 6.06
C MET A 60 5.80 -1.41 6.08
N LEU A 61 5.72 -2.10 4.95
CA LEU A 61 5.02 -3.39 4.82
C LEU A 61 5.92 -4.60 5.08
N GLY A 62 7.21 -4.38 5.34
CA GLY A 62 8.20 -5.45 5.53
C GLY A 62 8.57 -6.20 4.25
N LEU A 63 8.39 -5.57 3.08
CA LEU A 63 8.88 -6.08 1.78
C LEU A 63 10.38 -5.80 1.59
N SER A 64 10.94 -4.84 2.33
CA SER A 64 12.38 -4.52 2.37
C SER A 64 12.83 -4.21 3.80
N ASN A 65 14.04 -4.64 4.16
CA ASN A 65 14.69 -4.28 5.42
C ASN A 65 15.38 -2.90 5.37
N LYS A 66 15.63 -2.38 4.17
CA LYS A 66 16.26 -1.06 3.97
C LYS A 66 15.20 -0.03 3.62
N ASN A 67 15.21 1.11 4.31
CA ASN A 67 14.39 2.24 3.95
C ASN A 67 14.98 2.94 2.71
N SER A 68 14.31 2.80 1.57
CA SER A 68 14.69 3.39 0.27
C SER A 68 13.87 4.65 -0.07
N PHE A 69 13.49 5.43 0.95
CA PHE A 69 12.64 6.61 0.76
C PHE A 69 13.38 7.73 0.03
N ASN A 70 12.78 8.25 -1.04
CA ASN A 70 13.38 9.27 -1.91
C ASN A 70 12.95 10.70 -1.57
N ASN A 71 12.72 11.02 -0.28
CA ASN A 71 12.39 12.37 0.22
C ASN A 71 11.23 13.10 -0.49
N GLY A 72 10.22 12.36 -0.99
CA GLY A 72 9.05 12.93 -1.67
C GLY A 72 7.78 12.94 -0.82
N LYS A 73 6.91 13.93 -1.04
CA LYS A 73 5.52 13.91 -0.52
C LYS A 73 4.59 13.34 -1.60
N TYR A 74 4.23 12.08 -1.46
CA TYR A 74 3.47 11.38 -2.50
C TYR A 74 1.97 11.43 -2.22
N ASN A 75 1.17 11.66 -3.27
CA ASN A 75 -0.28 11.53 -3.22
C ASN A 75 -0.72 10.34 -4.06
N ILE A 76 -1.66 9.56 -3.53
CA ILE A 76 -2.19 8.39 -4.24
C ILE A 76 -3.14 8.86 -5.35
N ASP A 77 -2.79 8.53 -6.59
CA ASP A 77 -3.65 8.71 -7.75
C ASP A 77 -4.09 7.34 -8.30
N LYS A 78 -5.39 7.05 -8.19
CA LYS A 78 -5.96 5.78 -8.64
C LYS A 78 -5.82 5.52 -10.14
N LYS A 79 -5.77 6.56 -10.98
CA LYS A 79 -5.53 6.40 -12.43
C LYS A 79 -4.09 6.02 -12.70
N ILE A 80 -3.14 6.64 -12.00
CA ILE A 80 -1.72 6.30 -12.16
C ILE A 80 -1.46 4.86 -11.69
N ILE A 81 -2.00 4.48 -10.52
CA ILE A 81 -1.90 3.12 -10.00
C ILE A 81 -2.56 2.12 -10.94
N GLY A 82 -3.75 2.43 -11.46
CA GLY A 82 -4.44 1.60 -12.44
C GLY A 82 -3.61 1.37 -13.70
N ARG A 83 -2.98 2.43 -14.22
CA ARG A 83 -2.05 2.33 -15.34
C ARG A 83 -0.84 1.43 -15.02
N ARG A 84 -0.17 1.64 -13.88
CA ARG A 84 0.99 0.81 -13.47
C ARG A 84 0.61 -0.65 -13.28
N LEU A 85 -0.58 -0.92 -12.72
CA LEU A 85 -1.11 -2.27 -12.59
C LEU A 85 -1.28 -2.94 -13.96
N LYS A 86 -1.84 -2.20 -14.94
CA LYS A 86 -2.01 -2.69 -16.31
C LYS A 86 -0.68 -2.90 -17.04
N GLU A 87 0.28 -2.00 -16.85
CA GLU A 87 1.64 -2.10 -17.39
C GLU A 87 2.32 -3.37 -16.84
N PHE A 88 2.36 -3.51 -15.52
CA PHE A 88 2.85 -4.72 -14.83
C PHE A 88 2.20 -6.00 -15.38
N ARG A 89 0.87 -6.01 -15.51
CA ARG A 89 0.12 -7.18 -15.98
C ARG A 89 0.57 -7.60 -17.38
N LYS A 90 0.76 -6.63 -18.27
CA LYS A 90 1.24 -6.86 -19.64
C LYS A 90 2.71 -7.29 -19.66
N GLU A 91 3.57 -6.69 -18.84
CA GLU A 91 4.98 -7.09 -18.72
C GLU A 91 5.14 -8.55 -18.27
N LYS A 92 4.22 -9.04 -17.42
CA LYS A 92 4.18 -10.44 -16.99
C LYS A 92 3.43 -11.36 -17.96
N ASN A 93 2.90 -10.85 -19.07
CA ASN A 93 2.12 -11.59 -20.07
C ASN A 93 0.91 -12.33 -19.49
N ILE A 94 0.24 -11.74 -18.49
CA ILE A 94 -0.99 -12.30 -17.90
C ILE A 94 -2.21 -11.46 -18.29
N THR A 95 -3.38 -12.08 -18.29
CA THR A 95 -4.69 -11.49 -18.58
C THR A 95 -5.34 -10.91 -17.31
N GLN A 96 -6.38 -10.10 -17.49
CA GLN A 96 -7.15 -9.59 -16.33
C GLN A 96 -7.82 -10.74 -15.56
N GLU A 97 -8.20 -11.83 -16.24
CA GLU A 97 -8.79 -13.03 -15.64
C GLU A 97 -7.77 -13.81 -14.80
N GLU A 98 -6.55 -13.98 -15.31
CA GLU A 98 -5.48 -14.67 -14.58
C GLU A 98 -5.04 -13.87 -13.34
N LEU A 99 -4.97 -12.54 -13.45
CA LEU A 99 -4.68 -11.68 -12.30
C LEU A 99 -5.84 -11.71 -11.27
N ALA A 100 -7.08 -11.74 -11.74
CA ALA A 100 -8.25 -11.87 -10.87
C ALA A 100 -8.22 -13.19 -10.10
N SER A 101 -7.96 -14.29 -10.80
CA SER A 101 -7.80 -15.63 -10.23
C SER A 101 -6.66 -15.70 -9.21
N THR A 102 -5.52 -15.08 -9.53
CA THR A 102 -4.35 -14.95 -8.63
C THR A 102 -4.69 -14.29 -7.30
N LEU A 103 -5.61 -13.32 -7.31
CA LEU A 103 -6.01 -12.50 -6.16
C LEU A 103 -7.34 -12.94 -5.54
N ASN A 104 -7.92 -14.05 -6.01
CA ASN A 104 -9.25 -14.53 -5.60
C ASN A 104 -10.32 -13.42 -5.70
N THR A 105 -10.36 -12.74 -6.85
CA THR A 105 -11.33 -11.69 -7.15
C THR A 105 -11.90 -11.87 -8.56
N THR A 106 -12.67 -10.90 -9.04
CA THR A 106 -13.32 -10.95 -10.36
C THR A 106 -12.55 -10.14 -11.40
N HIS A 107 -12.70 -10.52 -12.68
CA HIS A 107 -12.24 -9.71 -13.81
C HIS A 107 -12.72 -8.25 -13.73
N SER A 108 -14.00 -8.03 -13.38
CA SER A 108 -14.58 -6.70 -13.23
C SER A 108 -13.86 -5.85 -12.17
N THR A 109 -13.35 -6.48 -11.11
CA THR A 109 -12.57 -5.81 -10.07
C THR A 109 -11.21 -5.37 -10.61
N ILE A 110 -10.50 -6.24 -11.33
CA ILE A 110 -9.22 -5.89 -11.97
C ILE A 110 -9.42 -4.78 -13.00
N SER A 111 -10.45 -4.87 -13.84
CA SER A 111 -10.78 -3.84 -14.81
C SER A 111 -11.10 -2.49 -14.15
N ALA A 112 -11.82 -2.48 -13.02
CA ALA A 112 -12.09 -1.27 -12.25
C ALA A 112 -10.84 -0.64 -11.63
N TYR A 113 -9.87 -1.46 -11.21
CA TYR A 113 -8.56 -0.97 -10.77
C TYR A 113 -7.75 -0.40 -11.94
N GLU A 114 -7.58 -1.14 -13.04
CA GLU A 114 -6.77 -0.72 -14.18
C GLU A 114 -7.30 0.54 -14.87
N SER A 115 -8.62 0.76 -14.86
CA SER A 115 -9.24 1.98 -15.38
C SER A 115 -9.18 3.17 -14.41
N GLY A 116 -8.74 2.96 -13.17
CA GLY A 116 -8.79 3.97 -12.11
C GLY A 116 -10.21 4.33 -11.68
N LYS A 117 -11.22 3.48 -11.98
CA LYS A 117 -12.59 3.66 -11.47
C LYS A 117 -12.56 3.63 -9.94
N THR A 118 -11.83 2.68 -9.38
CA THR A 118 -11.60 2.54 -7.93
C THR A 118 -10.13 2.27 -7.61
N THR A 119 -9.70 2.56 -6.38
CA THR A 119 -8.34 2.31 -5.92
C THR A 119 -8.16 0.85 -5.53
N ILE A 120 -7.02 0.25 -5.87
CA ILE A 120 -6.66 -1.10 -5.43
C ILE A 120 -6.60 -1.19 -3.91
N LEU A 121 -7.06 -2.32 -3.36
CA LEU A 121 -6.94 -2.61 -1.93
C LEU A 121 -5.48 -2.84 -1.55
N THR A 122 -5.08 -2.38 -0.37
CA THR A 122 -3.71 -2.59 0.16
C THR A 122 -3.34 -4.06 0.19
N ALA A 123 -4.29 -4.93 0.53
CA ALA A 123 -4.11 -6.38 0.55
C ALA A 123 -3.69 -6.92 -0.82
N PHE A 124 -4.43 -6.56 -1.87
CA PHE A 124 -4.14 -7.02 -3.23
C PHE A 124 -2.83 -6.44 -3.77
N ALA A 125 -2.58 -5.15 -3.53
CA ALA A 125 -1.31 -4.55 -3.90
C ALA A 125 -0.13 -5.26 -3.19
N TYR A 126 -0.23 -5.53 -1.90
CA TYR A 126 0.77 -6.29 -1.15
C TYR A 126 0.98 -7.70 -1.70
N GLU A 127 -0.10 -8.43 -2.02
CA GLU A 127 0.00 -9.78 -2.58
C GLU A 127 0.68 -9.79 -3.96
N ILE A 128 0.38 -8.80 -4.82
CA ILE A 128 1.09 -8.64 -6.11
C ILE A 128 2.57 -8.39 -5.84
N CYS A 129 2.91 -7.42 -4.98
CA CYS A 129 4.29 -7.08 -4.66
C CYS A 129 5.08 -8.28 -4.12
N LYS A 130 4.49 -9.01 -3.19
CA LYS A 130 5.10 -10.20 -2.59
C LYS A 130 5.27 -11.34 -3.61
N ARG A 131 4.27 -11.61 -4.44
CA ARG A 131 4.28 -12.76 -5.37
C ARG A 131 5.22 -12.53 -6.56
N TYR A 132 5.27 -11.30 -7.08
CA TYR A 132 6.03 -10.98 -8.29
C TYR A 132 7.33 -10.24 -8.01
N ASN A 133 7.68 -10.08 -6.73
CA ASN A 133 8.87 -9.36 -6.27
C ASN A 133 8.98 -7.94 -6.89
N ILE A 134 7.87 -7.21 -6.85
CA ILE A 134 7.82 -5.80 -7.32
C ILE A 134 7.73 -4.86 -6.11
N SER A 135 8.28 -3.67 -6.25
CA SER A 135 8.19 -2.63 -5.22
C SER A 135 6.75 -2.10 -5.09
N MET A 136 6.28 -1.99 -3.86
CA MET A 136 5.02 -1.34 -3.51
C MET A 136 5.06 0.15 -3.84
N ASP A 137 6.20 0.81 -3.62
CA ASP A 137 6.39 2.21 -4.02
C ASP A 137 6.34 2.36 -5.54
N TYR A 138 6.87 1.40 -6.31
CA TYR A 138 6.65 1.35 -7.75
C TYR A 138 5.16 1.17 -8.07
N LEU A 139 4.46 0.16 -7.54
CA LEU A 139 3.06 -0.06 -7.90
C LEU A 139 2.17 1.15 -7.53
N CYS A 140 2.44 1.79 -6.39
CA CYS A 140 1.65 2.88 -5.82
C CYS A 140 2.10 4.29 -6.23
N ALA A 141 2.99 4.40 -7.23
CA ALA A 141 3.47 5.69 -7.75
C ALA A 141 4.24 6.58 -6.76
N ARG A 142 5.01 5.96 -5.85
CA ARG A 142 5.90 6.63 -4.88
C ARG A 142 7.38 6.66 -5.28
N ILE A 143 7.66 6.52 -6.58
CA ILE A 143 9.02 6.61 -7.13
C ILE A 143 8.96 7.48 -8.38
N LEU A 144 9.91 8.44 -8.48
CA LEU A 144 10.22 9.16 -9.71
C LEU A 144 11.00 8.20 -10.62
N ILE A 145 10.49 8.02 -11.84
CA ILE A 145 11.19 7.29 -12.92
C ILE A 145 12.42 8.09 -13.31
#